data_AF-A0A9X0QEH7-F1
#
_entry.id   AF-A0A9X0QEH7-F1
#
_cell.length_a   1.000
_cell.length_b   1.000
_cell.length_c   1.000
_cell.angle_alpha   90.00
_cell.angle_beta   90.00
_cell.angle_gamma   90.00
#
_symmetry.space_group_name_H-M   'P 1'
#
loop_
_entity.id
_entity.type
_entity.pdbx_description
1 polymer ?
#
loop_
_entity_poly.entity_id
_entity_poly.type
_entity_poly.pdbx_seq_one_letter_code
_entity_poly.pdbx_strand_id
1 'polypeptide(L)'
;MRSLLLATVLLMLACAPAFARSAEDRVSVGSDISIADGESAGDIACAFCTVRVHGEVRGDIATFLGSIKVDEGRNISGDVASLGGDLELGQDASIGGDVAIAAGEARLGSGAAIRGQQTILPGRFWLLLPFAPLLILAGLIWLVVYIVRRNRYQFPMYPGGRGF
;
A
#
# COMPACT_ATOMS: atom_id res chain seq x y z
N MET A 1 10.52 25.85 8.33
CA MET A 1 10.48 25.90 6.84
C MET A 1 11.40 24.87 6.19
N ARG A 2 12.67 24.76 6.60
CA ARG A 2 13.62 23.76 6.06
C ARG A 2 13.25 22.29 6.35
N SER A 3 12.58 22.02 7.47
CA SER A 3 12.14 20.67 7.87
C SER A 3 10.88 20.17 7.16
N LEU A 4 10.01 21.07 6.66
CA LEU A 4 8.85 20.68 5.85
C LEU A 4 9.28 20.25 4.45
N LEU A 5 10.28 20.94 3.87
CA LEU A 5 10.92 20.54 2.62
C LEU A 5 11.61 19.19 2.74
N LEU A 6 12.21 18.88 3.90
CA LEU A 6 12.84 17.58 4.15
C LEU A 6 11.81 16.43 4.24
N ALA A 7 10.62 16.67 4.77
CA ALA A 7 9.58 15.64 4.90
C ALA A 7 8.83 15.37 3.58
N THR A 8 8.57 16.39 2.75
CA THR A 8 8.06 16.20 1.39
C THR A 8 9.09 15.54 0.48
N VAL A 9 10.38 15.88 0.64
CA VAL A 9 11.47 15.15 -0.02
C VAL A 9 11.57 13.71 0.48
N LEU A 10 11.35 13.44 1.77
CA LEU A 10 11.37 12.08 2.34
C LEU A 10 10.17 11.22 1.90
N LEU A 11 9.00 11.82 1.69
CA LEU A 11 7.82 11.14 1.16
C LEU A 11 7.93 10.90 -0.37
N MET A 12 8.54 11.84 -1.10
CA MET A 12 8.99 11.62 -2.48
C MET A 12 10.11 10.56 -2.56
N LEU A 13 10.97 10.44 -1.54
CA LEU A 13 12.00 9.41 -1.41
C LEU A 13 11.44 8.05 -0.98
N ALA A 14 10.33 8.00 -0.24
CA ALA A 14 9.63 6.76 0.09
C ALA A 14 8.78 6.24 -1.09
N CYS A 15 8.43 7.14 -2.02
CA CYS A 15 7.96 6.82 -3.35
C CYS A 15 9.11 6.71 -4.37
N ALA A 16 10.38 6.78 -3.94
CA ALA A 16 11.43 6.22 -4.75
C ALA A 16 11.11 4.72 -4.81
N PRO A 17 10.80 4.15 -5.98
CA PRO A 17 10.75 2.72 -6.10
C PRO A 17 12.11 2.23 -5.60
N ALA A 18 12.10 1.57 -4.45
CA ALA A 18 13.17 0.68 -4.06
C ALA A 18 13.14 -0.42 -5.13
N PHE A 19 13.75 -0.15 -6.28
CA PHE A 19 13.93 -1.07 -7.38
C PHE A 19 14.94 -2.13 -6.91
N ALA A 20 14.49 -3.03 -6.03
CA ALA A 20 14.92 -4.40 -6.10
C ALA A 20 14.22 -5.01 -7.32
N ARG A 21 14.72 -4.66 -8.52
CA ARG A 21 14.11 -5.08 -9.79
C ARG A 21 14.52 -6.53 -10.03
N SER A 22 13.67 -7.46 -9.62
CA SER A 22 13.77 -8.85 -10.07
C SER A 22 13.40 -8.91 -11.55
N ALA A 23 13.97 -9.86 -12.29
CA ALA A 23 13.75 -10.00 -13.73
C ALA A 23 12.28 -10.34 -14.10
N GLU A 24 11.45 -10.68 -13.11
CA GLU A 24 10.06 -11.08 -13.28
C GLU A 24 9.05 -9.98 -12.89
N ASP A 25 9.51 -8.80 -12.44
CA ASP A 25 8.62 -7.73 -11.98
C ASP A 25 8.03 -6.94 -13.15
N ARG A 26 6.72 -6.69 -13.09
CA ARG A 26 5.94 -6.01 -14.13
C ARG A 26 5.34 -4.73 -13.58
N VAL A 27 5.81 -3.59 -14.08
CA VAL A 27 5.27 -2.28 -13.72
C VAL A 27 4.68 -1.61 -14.95
N SER A 28 3.41 -1.22 -14.90
CA SER A 28 2.72 -0.55 -16.00
C SER A 28 1.86 0.61 -15.50
N VAL A 29 1.72 1.65 -16.32
CA VAL A 29 0.85 2.79 -16.03
C VAL A 29 0.02 3.09 -17.27
N GLY A 30 -1.30 3.06 -17.15
CA GLY A 30 -2.24 3.31 -18.24
C GLY A 30 -2.32 2.20 -19.30
N SER A 31 -1.55 1.12 -19.13
CA SER A 31 -1.54 -0.02 -20.07
C SER A 31 -1.87 -1.31 -19.33
N ASP A 32 -2.72 -2.14 -19.92
CA ASP A 32 -3.13 -3.43 -19.37
C ASP A 32 -1.94 -4.40 -19.25
N ILE A 33 -1.97 -5.22 -18.20
CA ILE A 33 -1.02 -6.32 -17.99
C ILE A 33 -1.79 -7.63 -18.09
N SER A 34 -1.34 -8.54 -18.96
CA SER A 34 -1.83 -9.92 -19.04
C SER A 34 -0.68 -10.88 -18.83
N ILE A 35 -0.81 -11.80 -17.88
CA ILE A 35 0.14 -12.89 -17.66
C ILE A 35 -0.43 -14.12 -18.34
N ALA A 36 0.28 -14.68 -19.30
CA ALA A 36 -0.18 -15.83 -20.07
C ALA A 36 -0.04 -17.14 -19.27
N ASP A 37 -0.75 -18.18 -19.72
CA ASP A 37 -0.59 -19.54 -19.19
C ASP A 37 0.87 -20.01 -19.28
N GLY A 38 1.38 -20.54 -18.17
CA GLY A 38 2.76 -21.02 -18.07
C GLY A 38 3.81 -19.93 -17.87
N GLU A 39 3.42 -18.65 -17.84
CA GLU A 39 4.27 -17.56 -17.39
C GLU A 39 4.10 -17.36 -15.88
N SER A 40 5.19 -17.08 -15.18
CA SER A 40 5.15 -16.59 -13.80
C SER A 40 5.61 -15.15 -13.73
N ALA A 41 4.83 -14.31 -13.05
CA ALA A 41 5.22 -12.96 -12.72
C ALA A 41 5.66 -12.87 -11.25
N GLY A 42 6.64 -12.01 -11.00
CA GLY A 42 7.06 -11.61 -9.65
C GLY A 42 6.08 -10.57 -9.12
N ASP A 43 6.58 -9.36 -8.85
CA ASP A 43 5.76 -8.26 -8.37
C ASP A 43 5.08 -7.52 -9.51
N ILE A 44 3.80 -7.23 -9.37
CA ILE A 44 2.98 -6.53 -10.36
C ILE A 44 2.49 -5.23 -9.77
N ALA A 45 2.97 -4.10 -10.28
CA ALA A 45 2.48 -2.78 -9.88
C ALA A 45 1.86 -2.07 -11.07
N CYS A 46 0.58 -1.75 -10.99
CA CYS A 46 -0.13 -1.19 -12.12
C CYS A 46 -1.10 -0.05 -11.74
N ALA A 47 -1.00 1.08 -12.43
CA ALA A 47 -1.90 2.23 -12.21
C ALA A 47 -2.74 2.49 -13.47
N PHE A 48 -4.05 2.72 -13.29
CA PHE A 48 -5.01 2.99 -14.37
C PHE A 48 -5.06 1.91 -15.45
N CYS A 49 -5.19 0.65 -15.06
CA CYS A 49 -5.04 -0.49 -15.96
C CYS A 49 -5.85 -1.71 -15.49
N THR A 50 -5.99 -2.68 -16.37
CA THR A 50 -6.55 -3.99 -16.05
C THR A 50 -5.43 -5.02 -15.93
N VAL A 51 -5.41 -5.78 -14.84
CA VAL A 51 -4.50 -6.92 -14.64
C VAL A 51 -5.29 -8.21 -14.87
N ARG A 52 -4.87 -9.01 -15.85
CA ARG A 52 -5.42 -10.35 -16.13
C ARG A 52 -4.37 -11.41 -15.81
N VAL A 53 -4.70 -12.32 -14.91
CA VAL A 53 -3.79 -13.37 -14.45
C VAL A 53 -4.29 -14.72 -14.97
N HIS A 54 -3.71 -15.18 -16.09
CA HIS A 54 -3.88 -16.56 -16.59
C HIS A 54 -2.75 -17.48 -16.12
N GLY A 55 -1.60 -16.93 -15.71
CA GLY A 55 -0.46 -17.68 -15.20
C GLY A 55 -0.40 -17.78 -13.67
N GLU A 56 0.82 -17.95 -13.13
CA GLU A 56 1.09 -17.91 -11.69
C GLU A 56 1.70 -16.57 -11.28
N VAL A 57 1.36 -16.08 -10.09
CA VAL A 57 2.01 -14.90 -9.51
C VAL A 57 2.72 -15.31 -8.24
N ARG A 58 4.04 -15.13 -8.24
CA ARG A 58 4.90 -15.46 -7.10
C ARG A 58 5.06 -14.29 -6.13
N GLY A 59 4.96 -13.06 -6.63
CA GLY A 59 5.09 -11.84 -5.84
C GLY A 59 3.76 -11.20 -5.49
N ASP A 60 3.83 -9.89 -5.25
CA ASP A 60 2.70 -9.07 -4.81
C ASP A 60 2.01 -8.36 -5.97
N ILE A 61 0.70 -8.15 -5.87
CA ILE A 61 -0.09 -7.41 -6.87
C ILE A 61 -0.58 -6.10 -6.24
N ALA A 62 -0.11 -4.98 -6.75
CA ALA A 62 -0.56 -3.65 -6.36
C ALA A 62 -1.24 -2.94 -7.55
N THR A 63 -2.54 -2.67 -7.45
CA THR A 63 -3.26 -1.87 -8.45
C THR A 63 -3.82 -0.57 -7.91
N PHE A 64 -3.76 0.48 -8.73
CA PHE A 64 -4.35 1.77 -8.44
C PHE A 64 -5.31 2.17 -9.54
N LEU A 65 -6.58 2.40 -9.21
CA LEU A 65 -7.69 2.74 -10.11
C LEU A 65 -7.79 1.78 -11.31
N GLY A 66 -7.98 0.50 -11.04
CA GLY A 66 -7.96 -0.55 -12.05
C GLY A 66 -8.55 -1.87 -11.57
N SER A 67 -8.92 -2.76 -12.49
CA SER A 67 -9.53 -4.05 -12.17
C SER A 67 -8.51 -5.18 -12.20
N ILE A 68 -8.59 -6.11 -11.24
CA ILE A 68 -7.80 -7.34 -11.20
C ILE A 68 -8.72 -8.52 -11.50
N LYS A 69 -8.34 -9.35 -12.47
CA LYS A 69 -9.04 -10.59 -12.81
C LYS A 69 -8.08 -11.75 -12.75
N VAL A 70 -8.43 -12.74 -11.95
CA VAL A 70 -7.66 -13.97 -11.75
C VAL A 70 -8.47 -15.13 -12.30
N ASP A 71 -7.89 -15.89 -13.22
CA ASP A 71 -8.57 -17.05 -13.82
C ASP A 71 -8.73 -18.21 -12.84
N GLU A 72 -9.53 -19.19 -13.25
CA GLU A 72 -9.83 -20.37 -12.46
C GLU A 72 -8.61 -21.26 -12.21
N GLY A 73 -8.54 -21.83 -11.00
CA GLY A 73 -7.46 -22.70 -10.56
C GLY A 73 -6.08 -22.03 -10.46
N ARG A 74 -6.00 -20.69 -10.53
CA ARG A 74 -4.75 -19.95 -10.38
C ARG A 74 -4.48 -19.59 -8.92
N ASN A 75 -3.20 -19.64 -8.53
CA ASN A 75 -2.77 -19.27 -7.20
C ASN A 75 -1.80 -18.09 -7.24
N ILE A 76 -2.04 -17.10 -6.38
CA ILE A 76 -1.17 -15.97 -6.11
C ILE A 76 -0.46 -16.28 -4.79
N SER A 77 0.87 -16.25 -4.79
CA SER A 77 1.64 -16.62 -3.60
C SER A 77 1.78 -15.45 -2.62
N GLY A 78 1.87 -14.22 -3.13
CA GLY A 78 2.02 -13.00 -2.34
C GLY A 78 0.70 -12.30 -2.00
N ASP A 79 0.81 -11.01 -1.70
CA ASP A 79 -0.28 -10.15 -1.26
C ASP A 79 -0.98 -9.45 -2.44
N VAL A 80 -2.25 -9.12 -2.28
CA VAL A 80 -3.04 -8.38 -3.28
C VAL A 80 -3.59 -7.09 -2.68
N ALA A 81 -3.08 -5.96 -3.15
CA ALA A 81 -3.53 -4.63 -2.81
C ALA A 81 -4.20 -3.96 -4.02
N SER A 82 -5.46 -3.53 -3.86
CA SER A 82 -6.16 -2.73 -4.88
C SER A 82 -6.76 -1.48 -4.28
N LEU A 83 -6.48 -0.35 -4.91
CA LEU A 83 -6.98 0.97 -4.52
C LEU A 83 -7.87 1.52 -5.63
N GLY A 84 -9.18 1.58 -5.41
CA GLY A 84 -10.13 2.20 -6.35
C GLY A 84 -10.52 1.31 -7.53
N GLY A 85 -10.58 -0.01 -7.33
CA GLY A 85 -11.04 -0.93 -8.36
C GLY A 85 -11.39 -2.31 -7.83
N ASP A 86 -11.86 -3.17 -8.72
CA ASP A 86 -12.49 -4.44 -8.35
C ASP A 86 -11.52 -5.61 -8.48
N LEU A 87 -11.61 -6.56 -7.54
CA LEU A 87 -10.94 -7.85 -7.60
C LEU A 87 -11.95 -8.94 -7.96
N GLU A 88 -11.68 -9.68 -9.03
CA GLU A 88 -12.46 -10.84 -9.45
C GLU A 88 -11.57 -12.08 -9.41
N LEU A 89 -11.90 -13.02 -8.53
CA LEU A 89 -11.23 -14.30 -8.37
C LEU A 89 -12.09 -15.41 -8.99
N GLY A 90 -11.51 -16.15 -9.93
CA GLY A 90 -12.13 -17.31 -10.57
C GLY A 90 -12.39 -18.47 -9.62
N GLN A 91 -12.99 -19.54 -10.15
CA GLN A 91 -13.27 -20.75 -9.38
C GLN A 91 -11.97 -21.42 -8.94
N ASP A 92 -11.94 -21.98 -7.72
CA ASP A 92 -10.74 -22.62 -7.13
C ASP A 92 -9.46 -21.75 -7.12
N ALA A 93 -9.59 -20.44 -7.35
CA ALA A 93 -8.47 -19.52 -7.29
C ALA A 93 -8.06 -19.28 -5.83
N SER A 94 -6.77 -19.23 -5.55
CA SER A 94 -6.30 -18.99 -4.18
C SER A 94 -5.28 -17.86 -4.08
N ILE A 95 -5.36 -17.14 -2.97
CA ILE A 95 -4.37 -16.11 -2.60
C ILE A 95 -3.70 -16.59 -1.33
N GLY A 96 -2.38 -16.74 -1.38
CA GLY A 96 -1.53 -17.19 -0.29
C GLY A 96 -1.33 -16.11 0.77
N GLY A 97 -1.26 -14.85 0.35
CA GLY A 97 -1.06 -13.69 1.22
C GLY A 97 -2.35 -12.97 1.61
N ASP A 98 -2.17 -11.71 2.02
CA ASP A 98 -3.20 -10.79 2.48
C ASP A 98 -3.88 -10.09 1.30
N VAL A 99 -5.17 -9.75 1.45
CA VAL A 99 -5.95 -9.02 0.45
C VAL A 99 -6.44 -7.71 1.03
N ALA A 100 -5.94 -6.61 0.50
CA ALA A 100 -6.34 -5.25 0.87
C ALA A 100 -7.02 -4.56 -0.31
N ILE A 101 -8.34 -4.41 -0.25
CA ILE A 101 -9.10 -3.69 -1.28
C ILE A 101 -9.69 -2.45 -0.65
N ALA A 102 -9.29 -1.29 -1.14
CA ALA A 102 -9.80 -0.01 -0.69
C ALA A 102 -10.56 0.67 -1.82
N ALA A 103 -11.77 1.14 -1.54
CA ALA A 103 -12.64 1.79 -2.51
C ALA A 103 -12.99 0.95 -3.75
N GLY A 104 -13.25 -0.34 -3.55
CA GLY A 104 -13.73 -1.24 -4.60
C GLY A 104 -14.44 -2.47 -4.03
N GLU A 105 -14.78 -3.42 -4.90
CA GLU A 105 -15.43 -4.69 -4.52
C GLU A 105 -14.51 -5.88 -4.72
N ALA A 106 -14.69 -6.92 -3.92
CA ALA A 106 -14.04 -8.22 -4.09
C ALA A 106 -15.10 -9.27 -4.41
N ARG A 107 -14.95 -9.98 -5.53
CA ARG A 107 -15.82 -11.07 -5.97
C ARG A 107 -15.02 -12.35 -6.01
N LEU A 108 -15.43 -13.31 -5.20
CA LEU A 108 -14.80 -14.62 -5.11
C LEU A 108 -15.70 -15.66 -5.77
N GLY A 109 -15.16 -16.41 -6.73
CA GLY A 109 -15.81 -17.56 -7.35
C GLY A 109 -15.96 -18.73 -6.37
N SER A 110 -16.72 -19.75 -6.79
CA SER A 110 -16.88 -20.98 -6.00
C SER A 110 -15.53 -21.67 -5.78
N GLY A 111 -15.23 -22.02 -4.54
CA GLY A 111 -13.95 -22.66 -4.17
C GLY A 111 -12.78 -21.68 -4.01
N ALA A 112 -12.97 -20.39 -4.30
CA ALA A 112 -11.90 -19.42 -4.13
C ALA A 112 -11.57 -19.20 -2.64
N ALA A 113 -10.28 -19.15 -2.32
CA ALA A 113 -9.81 -19.07 -0.94
C ALA A 113 -8.70 -18.01 -0.77
N ILE A 114 -8.88 -17.14 0.21
CA ILE A 114 -7.84 -16.22 0.67
C ILE A 114 -7.28 -16.80 1.97
N ARG A 115 -5.98 -17.12 2.00
CA ARG A 115 -5.33 -17.68 3.19
C ARG A 115 -4.96 -16.61 4.22
N GLY A 116 -4.61 -15.40 3.76
CA GLY A 116 -4.27 -14.27 4.61
C GLY A 116 -5.49 -13.48 5.11
N GLN A 117 -5.22 -12.27 5.58
CA GLN A 117 -6.22 -11.33 6.08
C GLN A 117 -6.92 -10.63 4.91
N GLN A 118 -8.26 -10.59 4.95
CA GLN A 118 -9.06 -9.83 3.99
C GLN A 118 -9.50 -8.51 4.63
N THR A 119 -8.99 -7.40 4.09
CA THR A 119 -9.35 -6.05 4.52
C THR A 119 -10.00 -5.30 3.35
N ILE A 120 -11.33 -5.29 3.32
CA ILE A 120 -12.10 -4.53 2.33
C ILE A 120 -12.55 -3.22 2.97
N LEU A 121 -11.91 -2.12 2.60
CA LEU A 121 -12.31 -0.78 2.99
C LEU A 121 -13.34 -0.26 1.96
N PRO A 122 -14.62 -0.11 2.34
CA PRO A 122 -15.62 0.42 1.42
C PRO A 122 -15.24 1.85 1.00
N GLY A 123 -15.57 2.21 -0.25
CA GLY A 123 -15.23 3.49 -0.89
C GLY A 123 -15.71 4.76 -0.17
N ARG A 124 -16.43 4.61 0.93
CA ARG A 124 -16.74 5.71 1.86
C ARG A 124 -15.46 6.37 2.42
N PHE A 125 -14.33 5.66 2.50
CA PHE A 125 -13.06 6.25 2.97
C PHE A 125 -12.54 7.36 2.03
N TRP A 126 -12.91 7.34 0.74
CA TRP A 126 -12.61 8.43 -0.21
C TRP A 126 -13.23 9.78 0.21
N LEU A 127 -14.33 9.78 0.98
CA LEU A 127 -14.90 11.01 1.55
C LEU A 127 -14.02 11.62 2.65
N LEU A 128 -13.16 10.83 3.28
CA LEU A 128 -12.17 11.32 4.24
C LEU A 128 -10.90 11.80 3.55
N LEU A 129 -10.65 11.43 2.29
CA LEU A 129 -9.48 11.84 1.51
C LEU A 129 -9.27 13.37 1.40
N PRO A 130 -10.30 14.23 1.25
CA PRO A 130 -10.13 15.69 1.35
C PRO A 130 -9.78 16.17 2.77
N PHE A 131 -10.17 15.41 3.79
CA PHE A 131 -9.83 15.69 5.19
C PHE A 131 -8.49 15.08 5.61
N ALA A 132 -7.98 14.08 4.89
CA ALA A 132 -6.68 13.44 5.13
C ALA A 132 -5.51 14.44 5.21
N PRO A 133 -5.34 15.42 4.29
CA PRO A 133 -4.29 16.42 4.46
C PRO A 133 -4.48 17.24 5.74
N LEU A 134 -5.71 17.53 6.15
CA LEU A 134 -6.00 18.29 7.36
C LEU A 134 -5.74 17.47 8.64
N LEU A 135 -6.05 16.17 8.63
CA LEU A 135 -5.75 15.24 9.73
C LEU A 135 -4.26 14.95 9.87
N ILE A 136 -3.56 14.78 8.74
CA ILE A 136 -2.10 14.64 8.73
C ILE A 136 -1.47 15.90 9.30
N LEU A 137 -1.92 17.10 8.90
CA LEU A 137 -1.46 18.37 9.46
C LEU A 137 -1.76 18.49 10.96
N ALA A 138 -2.97 18.14 11.40
CA ALA A 138 -3.33 18.17 12.82
C ALA A 138 -2.48 17.21 13.66
N GLY A 139 -2.23 15.99 13.16
CA GLY A 139 -1.34 15.00 13.78
C GLY A 139 0.11 15.47 13.83
N LEU A 140 0.61 16.11 12.77
CA LEU A 140 1.96 16.68 12.72
C LEU A 140 2.12 17.83 13.73
N ILE A 141 1.14 18.72 13.81
CA ILE A 141 1.10 19.81 14.80
C ILE A 141 1.11 19.24 16.22
N TRP A 142 0.27 18.24 16.49
CA TRP A 142 0.21 17.57 17.78
C TRP A 142 1.53 16.87 18.13
N LEU A 143 2.14 16.14 17.19
CA LEU A 143 3.42 15.45 17.37
C LEU A 143 4.56 16.44 17.64
N VAL A 144 4.61 17.57 16.94
CA VAL A 144 5.60 18.63 17.17
C VAL A 144 5.41 19.24 18.54
N VAL A 145 4.18 19.57 18.95
CA VAL A 145 3.89 20.08 20.29
C VAL A 145 4.25 19.03 21.35
N TYR A 146 3.96 17.76 21.09
CA TYR A 146 4.28 16.65 21.97
C TYR A 146 5.79 16.49 22.16
N ILE A 147 6.57 16.50 21.08
CA ILE A 147 8.03 16.40 21.14
C ILE A 147 8.62 17.63 21.82
N VAL A 148 8.14 18.84 21.52
CA VAL A 148 8.62 20.06 22.16
C VAL A 148 8.28 20.07 23.64
N ARG A 149 7.06 19.69 24.04
CA ARG A 149 6.71 19.53 25.45
C ARG A 149 7.59 18.48 26.11
N ARG A 150 7.75 17.30 25.48
CA ARG A 150 8.59 16.21 25.97
C ARG A 150 10.06 16.60 26.13
N ASN A 151 10.59 17.45 25.25
CA ASN A 151 11.97 17.92 25.28
C ASN A 151 12.20 19.15 26.20
N ARG A 152 11.14 19.93 26.48
CA ARG A 152 11.20 21.09 27.41
C ARG A 152 11.19 20.69 28.89
N TYR A 153 11.07 19.40 29.22
CA TYR A 153 11.19 18.90 30.59
C TYR A 153 12.62 18.60 31.04
N GLN A 154 13.64 18.92 30.24
CA GLN A 154 15.01 19.02 30.76
C GLN A 154 15.19 20.39 31.43
N PHE A 155 14.90 20.43 32.74
CA PHE A 155 15.10 21.59 33.59
C PHE A 155 16.60 21.98 33.70
N PRO A 156 16.91 23.27 33.92
CA PRO A 156 18.27 23.78 34.01
C PRO A 156 18.97 23.27 35.28
N MET A 157 20.18 22.71 35.13
CA MET A 157 21.04 22.41 36.27
C MET A 157 21.72 23.71 36.73
N TYR A 158 21.29 24.25 37.88
CA TYR A 158 22.13 25.13 38.69
C TYR A 158 22.54 24.38 39.96
N PRO A 159 23.81 23.97 40.07
CA PRO A 159 24.43 23.81 41.37
C PRO A 159 25.82 24.46 41.33
N GLY A 160 25.91 25.64 41.91
CA GLY A 160 27.15 26.39 42.00
C GLY A 160 27.20 27.26 43.24
N GLY A 161 26.69 26.76 44.36
CA GLY A 161 27.01 27.33 45.67
C GLY A 161 28.51 27.16 45.92
N ARG A 162 29.27 28.22 45.69
CA ARG A 162 30.63 28.33 46.21
C ARG A 162 30.53 28.82 47.64
N GLY A 163 31.05 28.00 48.54
CA GLY A 163 31.30 28.41 49.92
C GLY A 163 32.29 29.57 49.96
N PHE A 164 32.11 30.40 50.97
CA PHE A 164 33.12 30.84 51.92
C PHE A 164 32.42 31.05 53.27
#